data_AF-A0A3R9T964-F1
#
_entry.id   AF-A0A3R9T964-F1
#
_cell.length_a   1.000
_cell.length_b   1.000
_cell.length_c   1.000
_cell.angle_alpha   90.00
_cell.angle_beta   90.00
_cell.angle_gamma   90.00
#
_symmetry.space_group_name_H-M   'P 1'
#
loop_
_entity.id
_entity.type
_entity.pdbx_description
1 polymer ?
#
loop_
_entity_poly.entity_id
_entity_poly.type
_entity_poly.pdbx_seq_one_letter_code
_entity_poly.pdbx_strand_id
1 'polypeptide(L)' 'MNLIIAMGALGFTNAVNAKDEYPLHMAAANDDIQLIKHILSQKTLIDARDETGSTALMVATRANNIHAAHM' A
#
# COMPACT_ATOMS: atom_id res chain seq x y z
N MET A 1 -4.86 -11.90 22.32
CA MET A 1 -3.46 -11.59 22.01
C MET A 1 -3.17 -12.13 20.61
N ASN A 2 -3.49 -11.36 19.57
CA ASN A 2 -3.28 -11.75 18.18
C ASN A 2 -2.12 -10.93 17.63
N LEU A 3 -0.93 -11.52 17.68
CA LEU A 3 0.28 -11.00 17.07
C LEU A 3 0.17 -11.22 15.55
N ILE A 4 -0.51 -10.31 14.84
CA ILE A 4 -0.32 -10.19 13.40
C ILE A 4 0.87 -9.26 13.25
N ILE A 5 2.03 -9.85 12.97
CA ILE A 5 3.21 -9.12 12.53
C ILE A 5 2.84 -8.52 11.17
N ALA A 6 2.29 -7.31 11.20
CA ALA A 6 2.29 -6.44 10.04
C ALA A 6 3.76 -6.27 9.67
N MET A 7 4.11 -6.57 8.42
CA MET A 7 5.45 -6.48 7.87
C MET A 7 5.92 -5.01 7.86
N GLY A 8 6.31 -4.53 9.04
CA GLY A 8 6.82 -3.18 9.29
C GLY A 8 7.58 -3.09 10.62
N ALA A 9 7.83 -4.21 11.29
CA ALA A 9 8.65 -4.26 12.49
C ALA A 9 9.82 -5.22 12.25
N LEU A 10 10.87 -4.67 11.64
CA LEU A 10 12.28 -4.91 11.92
C LEU A 10 13.05 -4.16 10.83
N GLY A 11 13.51 -2.94 11.16
CA GLY A 11 14.54 -2.29 10.35
C GLY A 11 15.68 -3.27 10.11
N PHE A 12 16.16 -3.29 8.87
CA PHE A 12 17.26 -4.07 8.25
C PHE A 12 16.80 -4.84 7.01
N THR A 13 16.34 -4.15 5.96
CA THR A 13 16.44 -4.71 4.60
C THR A 13 16.86 -3.63 3.63
N ASN A 14 17.88 -3.96 2.83
CA ASN A 14 18.40 -3.20 1.70
C ASN A 14 17.26 -2.55 0.89
N ALA A 15 17.56 -1.44 0.20
CA ALA A 15 16.71 -0.75 -0.77
C ALA A 15 16.33 -1.60 -2.02
N VAL A 16 16.16 -2.91 -1.84
CA VAL A 16 15.71 -3.86 -2.84
C VAL A 16 14.19 -3.95 -2.74
N ASN A 17 13.55 -2.97 -3.37
CA ASN A 17 12.16 -2.98 -3.81
C ASN A 17 11.08 -2.58 -2.78
N ALA A 18 11.02 -1.28 -2.46
CA ALA A 18 9.86 -0.65 -1.80
C ALA A 18 8.51 -0.95 -2.49
N LYS A 19 8.50 -1.39 -3.76
CA LYS A 19 7.28 -1.82 -4.45
C LYS A 19 6.71 -3.13 -3.92
N ASP A 20 7.57 -4.03 -3.44
CA ASP A 20 7.14 -5.32 -2.91
C ASP A 20 6.60 -5.18 -1.48
N GLU A 21 7.04 -4.13 -0.76
CA GLU A 21 6.65 -3.89 0.63
C GLU A 21 5.29 -3.16 0.76
N TYR A 22 4.97 -2.26 -0.19
CA TYR A 22 3.72 -1.49 -0.19
C TYR A 22 2.96 -1.61 -1.52
N PRO A 23 2.44 -2.81 -1.84
CA PRO A 23 1.80 -3.07 -3.13
C PRO A 23 0.54 -2.22 -3.37
N LEU A 24 -0.21 -1.89 -2.31
CA LEU A 24 -1.41 -1.06 -2.42
C LEU A 24 -1.06 0.40 -2.74
N HIS A 25 0.02 0.94 -2.17
CA HIS A 25 0.51 2.29 -2.49
C HIS A 25 0.96 2.39 -3.94
N MET A 26 1.65 1.36 -4.44
CA MET A 26 2.06 1.30 -5.84
C MET A 26 0.88 1.22 -6.79
N ALA A 27 -0.11 0.38 -6.49
CA ALA A 27 -1.32 0.30 -7.31
C ALA A 27 -2.07 1.63 -7.32
N ALA A 28 -2.18 2.28 -6.14
CA ALA A 28 -2.78 3.60 -5.99
C ALA A 28 -2.01 4.71 -6.73
N ALA A 29 -0.67 4.69 -6.73
CA ALA A 29 0.17 5.65 -7.45
C ALA A 29 0.03 5.55 -8.97
N ASN A 30 -0.38 4.39 -9.50
CA ASN A 30 -0.53 4.13 -10.93
C ASN A 30 -2.00 4.14 -11.41
N ASP A 31 -2.96 4.44 -10.53
CA ASP A 31 -4.41 4.31 -10.81
C ASP A 31 -4.81 2.89 -11.28
N ASP A 32 -4.09 1.86 -10.83
CA ASP A 32 -4.28 0.48 -11.27
C ASP A 32 -5.42 -0.21 -10.49
N ILE A 33 -6.64 0.05 -10.97
CA ILE A 33 -7.88 -0.44 -10.36
C ILE A 33 -7.95 -1.97 -10.29
N GLN A 34 -7.38 -2.67 -11.25
CA GLN A 34 -7.45 -4.14 -11.26
C GLN A 34 -6.51 -4.72 -10.21
N LEU A 35 -5.31 -4.16 -10.10
CA LEU A 35 -4.37 -4.55 -9.06
C LEU A 35 -4.89 -4.18 -7.66
N ILE A 36 -5.50 -3.00 -7.48
CA ILE A 36 -6.16 -2.61 -6.22
C ILE A 36 -7.21 -3.66 -5.83
N LYS A 37 -8.13 -4.01 -6.74
CA LYS A 37 -9.15 -5.04 -6.48
C LYS A 37 -8.54 -6.39 -6.13
N HIS A 38 -7.49 -6.80 -6.84
CA HIS A 38 -6.80 -8.05 -6.56
C HIS A 38 -6.18 -8.04 -5.15
N ILE A 39 -5.47 -6.98 -4.77
CA ILE A 39 -4.87 -6.82 -3.44
C ILE A 39 -5.93 -6.78 -2.34
N LEU A 40 -7.03 -6.04 -2.54
CA LEU A 40 -8.13 -5.95 -1.57
C LEU A 40 -8.90 -7.27 -1.42
N SER A 41 -8.85 -8.15 -2.42
CA SER A 41 -9.41 -9.50 -2.30
C SER A 41 -8.61 -10.41 -1.36
N GLN A 42 -7.33 -10.11 -1.18
CA GLN A 42 -6.51 -10.70 -0.12
C GLN A 42 -6.81 -9.93 1.17
N LYS A 43 -6.80 -10.58 2.35
CA LYS A 43 -7.07 -9.92 3.66
C LYS A 43 -5.96 -8.94 4.06
N THR A 44 -5.75 -7.92 3.24
CA THR A 44 -4.65 -6.96 3.29
C THR A 44 -5.01 -5.80 4.21
N LEU A 45 -4.01 -5.24 4.86
CA LEU A 45 -4.18 -4.04 5.68
C LEU A 45 -4.27 -2.80 4.78
N ILE A 46 -5.48 -2.30 4.55
CA ILE A 46 -5.75 -1.17 3.64
C ILE A 46 -5.13 0.15 4.10
N ASP A 47 -5.03 0.34 5.41
CA ASP A 47 -4.50 1.56 6.05
C ASP A 47 -3.02 1.42 6.46
N ALA A 48 -2.30 0.46 5.88
CA ALA A 48 -0.87 0.36 6.06
C ALA A 48 -0.20 1.69 5.70
N ARG A 49 0.77 2.09 6.50
CA ARG A 49 1.56 3.29 6.26
C ARG A 49 2.92 2.91 5.72
N ASP A 50 3.35 3.58 4.66
CA ASP A 50 4.71 3.44 4.13
C ASP A 50 5.74 4.11 5.06
N GLU A 51 7.01 4.05 4.67
CA GLU A 51 8.12 4.67 5.40
C GLU A 51 7.95 6.20 5.61
N THR A 52 7.13 6.86 4.78
CA THR A 52 6.83 8.29 4.90
C THR A 52 5.60 8.56 5.78
N GLY A 53 4.93 7.52 6.25
CA GLY A 53 3.67 7.62 6.99
C GLY A 53 2.44 7.76 6.09
N SER A 54 2.58 7.65 4.76
CA SER A 54 1.47 7.78 3.81
C SER A 54 0.66 6.49 3.74
N THR A 55 -0.67 6.58 3.57
CA THR A 55 -1.50 5.43 3.14
C THR A 55 -1.65 5.40 1.63
N ALA A 56 -2.13 4.28 1.07
CA ALA A 56 -2.41 4.17 -0.36
C ALA A 56 -3.39 5.25 -0.86
N LEU A 57 -4.42 5.60 -0.08
CA LEU A 57 -5.36 6.68 -0.41
C LEU A 57 -4.69 8.06 -0.48
N MET A 58 -3.76 8.35 0.43
CA MET A 58 -3.00 9.60 0.40
C MET A 58 -2.13 9.68 -0.86
N VAL A 59 -1.54 8.56 -1.26
CA VAL A 59 -0.75 8.45 -2.50
C VAL A 59 -1.63 8.71 -3.72
N ALA A 60 -2.79 8.05 -3.85
CA ALA A 60 -3.74 8.29 -4.95
C ALA A 60 -4.19 9.76 -5.03
N THR A 61 -4.53 10.34 -3.88
CA THR A 61 -5.00 11.73 -3.80
C THR A 61 -3.92 12.71 -4.26
N ARG A 62 -2.68 12.55 -3.79
CA ARG A 62 -1.54 13.41 -4.19
C ARG A 62 -1.20 13.27 -5.67
N ALA A 63 -1.38 12.08 -6.24
CA ALA A 63 -1.17 11.81 -7.66
C ALA A 63 -2.34 12.24 -8.56
N ASN A 64 -3.46 12.72 -7.97
CA ASN A 64 -4.71 13.01 -8.69
C ASN A 64 -5.30 11.78 -9.43
N ASN A 65 -5.09 10.59 -8.86
CA ASN A 65 -5.61 9.33 -9.38
C ASN A 65 -7.02 9.09 -8.83
N ILE A 66 -8.01 9.69 -9.50
CA ILE A 66 -9.39 9.77 -9.01
C ILE A 66 -10.04 8.40 -8.86
N HIS A 67 -9.79 7.46 -9.77
CA HIS A 67 -10.42 6.15 -9.71
C HIS A 67 -9.90 5.34 -8.51
N ALA A 68 -8.59 5.35 -8.28
CA ALA A 68 -7.97 4.71 -7.13
C ALA A 68 -8.37 5.38 -5.82
N ALA A 69 -8.52 6.71 -5.80
CA ALA A 69 -8.96 7.43 -4.60
C ALA A 69 -10.44 7.16 -4.23
N HIS A 70 -11.26 6.70 -5.18
CA HIS A 70 -12.67 6.38 -4.99
C HIS A 70 -12.93 4.89 -4.72
N MET A 71 -11.90 4.04 -4.74
CA MET A 71 -12.03 2.59 -4.52
C MET A 71 -12.38 2.22 -3.07
#